data_AF-A0A7X6VAF8-F1
#
_entry.id   AF-A0A7X6VAF8-F1
#
_cell.length_a   1.000
_cell.length_b   1.000
_cell.length_c   1.000
_cell.angle_alpha   90.00
_cell.angle_beta   90.00
_cell.angle_gamma   90.00
#
_symmetry.space_group_name_H-M   'P 1'
#
loop_
_entity.id
_entity.type
_entity.pdbx_description
1 polymer ?
#
loop_
_entity_poly.entity_id
_entity_poly.type
_entity_poly.pdbx_seq_one_letter_code
_entity_poly.pdbx_strand_id
1 'polypeptide(L)'
;MKMSISVFLILAILSVTLLTTSSAVTDNRADEIVGLRNQIKTIHDIDTEMYNNLETSVLKKYSDIRKDAWFISVMVKLVGLSALDGSLDNKMDPTGTVTKAMFIKMFIRAMYGLEGLEDITPDFIHWAAKDVKKAEKKGILAQGEYTLANLSDPITRGEMAKLIVRAYNQFEINPLSLDKCKPLESVIKDYNQIDDKYKPYALLVYGSGIISGYTDGRFAASDKANRAQASAFIIRYLDKSERAKVVIPSTEETRSPMVLRYDDTKRPMAIEGDTFVKPDGTEVVLKVGPSGVLGEEQGCATEIGRAHPNGKLIEDGDLCSHERFLGQPYLVDEKTGEGHYIREWHAIAERLRHDALKEIGHPKEGTTYGPWLLYMYGQWCWMGPV
;
A
#
# COMPACT_ATOMS: atom_id res chain seq x y z
N MET A 1 58.95 -68.71 -12.50
CA MET A 1 58.72 -68.58 -11.05
C MET A 1 59.07 -67.14 -10.69
N LYS A 2 58.14 -66.19 -10.45
CA LYS A 2 57.26 -66.03 -9.25
C LYS A 2 58.08 -66.17 -7.95
N MET A 3 58.19 -65.23 -7.02
CA MET A 3 57.24 -64.18 -6.60
C MET A 3 57.92 -62.94 -5.97
N SER A 4 57.23 -61.80 -6.13
CA SER A 4 57.32 -60.54 -5.38
C SER A 4 56.93 -60.70 -3.90
N ILE A 5 57.47 -59.86 -3.01
CA ILE A 5 56.78 -59.28 -1.83
C ILE A 5 57.39 -57.89 -1.54
N SER A 6 56.54 -56.87 -1.59
CA SER A 6 56.72 -55.52 -1.03
C SER A 6 56.49 -55.51 0.49
N VAL A 7 56.92 -54.47 1.21
CA VAL A 7 56.03 -53.49 1.88
C VAL A 7 56.85 -52.43 2.62
N PHE A 8 56.28 -51.22 2.55
CA PHE A 8 56.76 -49.89 2.90
C PHE A 8 57.06 -49.65 4.40
N LEU A 9 58.08 -48.82 4.63
CA LEU A 9 58.37 -48.18 5.91
C LEU A 9 57.55 -46.87 6.02
N ILE A 10 56.67 -46.75 7.01
CA ILE A 10 55.87 -45.54 7.27
C ILE A 10 56.69 -44.62 8.18
N LEU A 11 57.10 -43.47 7.65
CA LEU A 11 57.72 -42.38 8.40
C LEU A 11 56.60 -41.45 8.92
N ALA A 12 56.33 -41.47 10.22
CA ALA A 12 55.36 -40.56 10.85
C ALA A 12 56.02 -39.19 11.08
N ILE A 13 55.70 -38.22 10.22
CA ILE A 13 56.05 -36.81 10.41
C ILE A 13 54.98 -36.18 11.31
N LEU A 14 55.34 -35.85 12.55
CA LEU A 14 54.50 -35.06 13.45
C LEU A 14 54.56 -33.59 13.01
N SER A 15 53.67 -33.20 12.10
CA SER A 15 53.41 -31.78 11.81
C SER A 15 52.51 -31.22 12.91
N VAL A 16 53.08 -30.46 13.84
CA VAL A 16 52.30 -29.63 14.78
C VAL A 16 51.69 -28.50 13.96
N THR A 17 50.43 -28.68 13.53
CA THR A 17 49.61 -27.60 13.02
C THR A 17 49.17 -26.74 14.20
N LEU A 18 49.69 -25.52 14.26
CA LEU A 18 49.09 -24.45 15.05
C LEU A 18 47.69 -24.21 14.50
N LEU A 19 46.69 -24.85 15.11
CA LEU A 19 45.28 -24.51 14.95
C LEU A 19 45.11 -23.11 15.50
N THR A 20 45.21 -22.10 14.63
CA THR A 20 44.58 -20.82 14.91
C THR A 20 43.09 -21.11 14.98
N THR A 21 42.53 -21.15 16.18
CA THR A 21 41.09 -21.06 16.39
C THR A 21 40.65 -19.69 15.90
N SER A 22 40.35 -19.59 14.61
CA SER A 22 39.37 -18.61 14.15
C SER A 22 38.07 -19.04 14.79
N SER A 23 37.73 -18.45 15.93
CA SER A 23 36.35 -18.36 16.36
C SER A 23 35.60 -17.72 15.20
N ALA A 24 34.85 -18.53 14.44
CA ALA A 24 33.81 -18.01 13.60
C ALA A 24 32.90 -17.22 14.54
N VAL A 25 32.99 -15.90 14.50
CA VAL A 25 31.95 -15.04 15.05
C VAL A 25 30.72 -15.43 14.25
N THR A 26 29.87 -16.27 14.84
CA THR A 26 28.48 -16.38 14.40
C THR A 26 27.97 -14.95 14.32
N ASP A 27 27.55 -14.53 13.13
CA ASP A 27 27.11 -13.17 12.90
C ASP A 27 25.79 -12.94 13.65
N ASN A 28 25.86 -12.68 14.96
CA ASN A 28 24.73 -12.36 15.83
C ASN A 28 23.86 -11.20 15.26
N ARG A 29 24.35 -10.46 14.25
CA ARG A 29 23.63 -9.37 13.55
C ARG A 29 22.54 -9.89 12.61
N ALA A 30 22.66 -11.11 12.07
CA ALA A 30 21.63 -11.71 11.23
C ALA A 30 20.45 -12.22 12.07
N ASP A 31 20.72 -12.68 13.29
CA ASP A 31 19.74 -13.32 14.17
C ASP A 31 18.69 -12.34 14.72
N GLU A 32 19.09 -11.08 15.01
CA GLU A 32 18.17 -10.04 15.51
C GLU A 32 17.07 -9.70 14.49
N ILE A 33 17.43 -9.43 13.22
CA ILE A 33 16.45 -9.11 12.16
C ILE A 33 15.54 -10.29 11.87
N VAL A 34 16.08 -11.52 11.86
CA VAL A 34 15.29 -12.73 11.62
C VAL A 34 14.26 -12.96 12.74
N GLY A 35 14.66 -12.75 14.00
CA GLY A 35 13.75 -12.86 15.14
C GLY A 35 12.59 -11.85 15.10
N LEU A 36 12.85 -10.63 14.63
CA LEU A 36 11.82 -9.61 14.44
C LEU A 36 10.89 -9.94 13.27
N ARG A 37 11.44 -10.40 12.13
CA ARG A 37 10.66 -10.80 10.95
C ARG A 37 9.60 -11.86 11.26
N ASN A 38 9.93 -12.83 12.11
CA ASN A 38 9.01 -13.91 12.47
C ASN A 38 7.75 -13.43 13.22
N GLN A 39 7.74 -12.20 13.72
CA GLN A 39 6.62 -11.58 14.41
C GLN A 39 5.76 -10.71 13.48
N ILE A 40 6.15 -10.55 12.21
CA ILE A 40 5.54 -9.62 11.26
C ILE A 40 4.93 -10.42 10.10
N LYS A 41 3.61 -10.31 9.92
CA LYS A 41 2.90 -10.91 8.78
C LYS A 41 2.50 -9.85 7.75
N THR A 42 2.12 -8.67 8.23
CA THR A 42 1.62 -7.56 7.42
C THR A 42 2.26 -6.25 7.86
N ILE A 43 2.07 -5.19 7.06
CA ILE A 43 2.58 -3.86 7.42
C ILE A 43 1.96 -3.31 8.71
N HIS A 44 0.77 -3.80 9.08
CA HIS A 44 0.06 -3.37 10.28
C HIS A 44 0.62 -3.98 11.58
N ASP A 45 1.45 -5.03 11.48
CA ASP A 45 2.17 -5.59 12.64
C ASP A 45 3.42 -4.77 13.01
N ILE A 46 3.78 -3.77 12.18
CA ILE A 46 4.93 -2.89 12.40
C ILE A 46 4.46 -1.64 13.13
N ASP A 47 4.20 -1.77 14.43
CA ASP A 47 3.95 -0.64 15.31
C ASP A 47 5.23 0.19 15.58
N THR A 48 5.11 1.20 16.44
CA THR A 48 6.25 2.09 16.76
C THR A 48 7.40 1.35 17.44
N GLU A 49 7.11 0.40 18.33
CA GLU A 49 8.14 -0.36 19.04
C GLU A 49 8.85 -1.33 18.10
N MET A 50 8.09 -2.11 17.34
CA MET A 50 8.61 -3.01 16.31
C MET A 50 9.44 -2.25 15.27
N TYR A 51 8.97 -1.10 14.81
CA TYR A 51 9.73 -0.24 13.90
C TYR A 51 11.07 0.20 14.50
N ASN A 52 11.10 0.69 15.74
CA ASN A 52 12.32 1.14 16.39
C ASN A 52 13.34 0.00 16.58
N ASN A 53 12.86 -1.20 16.91
CA ASN A 53 13.69 -2.40 17.04
C ASN A 53 14.28 -2.83 15.68
N LEU A 54 13.46 -2.81 14.62
CA LEU A 54 13.90 -3.06 13.26
C LEU A 54 14.91 -2.01 12.79
N GLU A 55 14.62 -0.72 12.96
CA GLU A 55 15.49 0.39 12.55
C GLU A 55 16.86 0.27 13.22
N THR A 56 16.90 0.00 14.52
CA THR A 56 18.14 -0.21 15.27
C THR A 56 18.95 -1.37 14.70
N SER A 57 18.31 -2.52 14.48
CA SER A 57 18.95 -3.72 13.93
C SER A 57 19.46 -3.49 12.50
N VAL A 58 18.66 -2.80 11.67
CA VAL A 58 18.94 -2.48 10.28
C VAL A 58 20.12 -1.51 10.17
N LEU A 59 20.14 -0.42 10.94
CA LEU A 59 21.25 0.55 10.95
C LEU A 59 22.55 -0.05 11.50
N LYS A 60 22.46 -1.00 12.43
CA LYS A 60 23.61 -1.74 12.96
C LYS A 60 24.18 -2.71 11.93
N LYS A 61 23.33 -3.33 11.11
CA LYS A 61 23.74 -4.32 10.12
C LYS A 61 24.29 -3.70 8.85
N TYR A 62 23.61 -2.69 8.29
CA TYR A 62 23.92 -2.18 6.96
C TYR A 62 24.67 -0.85 7.00
N SER A 63 25.82 -0.81 6.32
CA SER A 63 26.81 0.28 6.46
C SER A 63 26.54 1.53 5.62
N ASP A 64 25.69 1.43 4.59
CA ASP A 64 25.44 2.46 3.58
C ASP A 64 24.10 3.19 3.76
N ILE A 65 23.45 3.00 4.91
CA ILE A 65 22.21 3.66 5.29
C ILE A 65 22.40 4.45 6.58
N ARG A 66 21.65 5.56 6.70
CA ARG A 66 21.71 6.45 7.87
C ARG A 66 20.29 6.77 8.31
N LYS A 67 20.12 7.02 9.61
CA LYS A 67 18.81 7.29 10.24
C LYS A 67 18.09 8.51 9.69
N ASP A 68 18.82 9.50 9.17
CA ASP A 68 18.28 10.74 8.60
C ASP A 68 17.94 10.64 7.11
N ALA A 69 18.16 9.48 6.47
CA ALA A 69 17.85 9.31 5.06
C ALA A 69 16.32 9.21 4.83
N TRP A 70 15.80 9.92 3.83
CA TRP A 70 14.35 9.95 3.53
C TRP A 70 13.73 8.57 3.29
N PHE A 71 14.52 7.60 2.82
CA PHE A 71 14.07 6.24 2.51
C PHE A 71 14.20 5.27 3.67
N ILE A 72 14.77 5.68 4.82
CA ILE A 72 15.08 4.74 5.90
C ILE A 72 13.83 4.03 6.38
N SER A 73 12.73 4.76 6.57
CA SER A 73 11.48 4.22 7.08
C SER A 73 10.90 3.15 6.15
N VAL A 74 10.80 3.45 4.85
CA VAL A 74 10.24 2.52 3.88
C VAL A 74 11.11 1.28 3.69
N MET A 75 12.44 1.41 3.74
CA MET A 75 13.34 0.27 3.63
C MET A 75 13.34 -0.60 4.88
N VAL A 76 13.29 -0.01 6.08
CA VAL A 76 13.15 -0.73 7.35
C VAL A 76 11.86 -1.55 7.38
N LYS A 77 10.72 -0.94 6.99
CA LYS A 77 9.44 -1.64 6.88
C LYS A 77 9.52 -2.84 5.93
N LEU A 78 10.11 -2.69 4.74
CA LEU A 78 10.26 -3.81 3.80
C LEU A 78 11.27 -4.88 4.26
N VAL A 79 12.27 -4.51 5.05
CA VAL A 79 13.15 -5.49 5.72
C VAL A 79 12.33 -6.31 6.71
N GLY A 80 11.50 -5.68 7.54
CA GLY A 80 10.59 -6.35 8.46
C GLY A 80 9.62 -7.31 7.76
N LEU A 81 9.08 -6.91 6.61
CA LEU A 81 8.18 -7.73 5.79
C LEU A 81 8.88 -8.87 5.03
N SER A 82 10.19 -9.08 5.20
CA SER A 82 10.99 -10.04 4.41
C SER A 82 10.90 -9.82 2.88
N ALA A 83 10.52 -8.61 2.48
CA ALA A 83 10.38 -8.18 1.10
C ALA A 83 11.67 -7.60 0.54
N LEU A 84 12.47 -6.98 1.41
CA LEU A 84 13.76 -6.40 1.08
C LEU A 84 14.87 -7.03 1.92
N ASP A 85 15.91 -7.48 1.24
CA ASP A 85 17.16 -7.93 1.86
C ASP A 85 18.30 -7.03 1.38
N GLY A 86 19.38 -7.00 2.16
CA GLY A 86 20.62 -6.36 1.75
C GLY A 86 21.25 -7.03 0.52
N SER A 87 22.12 -6.27 -0.13
CA SER A 87 23.07 -6.71 -1.13
C SER A 87 24.35 -7.28 -0.47
N LEU A 88 25.39 -7.50 -1.28
CA LEU A 88 26.70 -7.95 -0.82
C LEU A 88 27.32 -6.97 0.20
N ASP A 89 28.27 -7.47 1.00
CA ASP A 89 29.09 -6.67 1.92
C ASP A 89 28.29 -5.84 2.95
N ASN A 90 27.15 -6.37 3.42
CA ASN A 90 26.30 -5.69 4.40
C ASN A 90 25.89 -4.27 3.95
N LYS A 91 25.39 -4.17 2.71
CA LYS A 91 24.86 -2.92 2.14
C LYS A 91 23.41 -3.07 1.72
N MET A 92 22.62 -2.02 1.82
CA MET A 92 21.25 -1.98 1.28
C MET A 92 21.19 -1.53 -0.18
N ASP A 93 22.21 -0.81 -0.65
CA ASP A 93 22.33 -0.19 -1.97
C ASP A 93 21.09 0.64 -2.36
N PRO A 94 20.75 1.70 -1.61
CA PRO A 94 19.50 2.45 -1.80
C PRO A 94 19.43 3.13 -3.18
N THR A 95 20.57 3.50 -3.75
CA THR A 95 20.67 4.14 -5.08
C THR A 95 20.84 3.15 -6.22
N GLY A 96 21.04 1.86 -5.92
CA GLY A 96 21.16 0.80 -6.89
C GLY A 96 19.92 0.66 -7.77
N THR A 97 20.15 0.38 -9.05
CA THR A 97 19.07 0.16 -10.02
C THR A 97 18.37 -1.18 -9.75
N VAL A 98 17.04 -1.18 -9.77
CA VAL A 98 16.23 -2.38 -9.52
C VAL A 98 15.99 -3.13 -10.83
N THR A 99 16.18 -4.45 -10.82
CA THR A 99 15.79 -5.31 -11.94
C THR A 99 14.32 -5.74 -11.86
N LYS A 100 13.75 -6.21 -12.97
CA LYS A 100 12.38 -6.76 -12.99
C LYS A 100 12.19 -7.85 -11.94
N ALA A 101 13.12 -8.79 -11.84
CA ALA A 101 13.07 -9.84 -10.82
C ALA A 101 13.10 -9.29 -9.39
N MET A 102 13.92 -8.26 -9.12
CA MET A 102 14.02 -7.65 -7.79
C MET A 102 12.72 -6.97 -7.41
N PHE A 103 12.14 -6.19 -8.31
CA PHE A 103 10.88 -5.52 -8.03
C PHE A 103 9.74 -6.52 -7.80
N ILE A 104 9.62 -7.55 -8.66
CA ILE A 104 8.59 -8.59 -8.51
C ILE A 104 8.73 -9.30 -7.16
N LYS A 105 9.95 -9.73 -6.79
CA LYS A 105 10.21 -10.35 -5.48
C LYS A 105 9.83 -9.42 -4.33
N MET A 106 10.26 -8.17 -4.36
CA MET A 106 9.94 -7.19 -3.32
C MET A 106 8.43 -7.00 -3.20
N PHE A 107 7.76 -6.76 -4.32
CA PHE A 107 6.33 -6.46 -4.34
C PHE A 107 5.47 -7.63 -3.87
N ILE A 108 5.73 -8.84 -4.41
CA ILE A 108 4.95 -10.04 -4.08
C ILE A 108 5.15 -10.47 -2.63
N ARG A 109 6.38 -10.43 -2.10
CA ARG A 109 6.62 -10.77 -0.70
C ARG A 109 6.03 -9.76 0.26
N ALA A 110 6.05 -8.47 -0.09
CA ALA A 110 5.43 -7.46 0.76
C ALA A 110 3.91 -7.64 0.84
N MET A 111 3.27 -8.18 -0.21
CA MET A 111 1.83 -8.48 -0.22
C MET A 111 1.44 -9.80 0.45
N TYR A 112 2.27 -10.84 0.32
CA TYR A 112 1.88 -12.21 0.67
C TYR A 112 2.75 -12.87 1.75
N GLY A 113 3.84 -12.22 2.18
CA GLY A 113 4.84 -12.83 3.06
C GLY A 113 5.53 -14.03 2.41
N LEU A 114 6.37 -14.76 3.16
CA LEU A 114 7.00 -15.99 2.68
C LEU A 114 6.04 -17.18 2.67
N GLU A 115 5.16 -17.26 3.67
CA GLU A 115 4.13 -18.30 3.80
C GLU A 115 3.21 -18.34 2.58
N GLY A 116 2.85 -17.16 2.05
CA GLY A 116 2.05 -17.04 0.85
C GLY A 116 2.72 -17.55 -0.43
N LEU A 117 3.98 -18.00 -0.39
CA LEU A 117 4.68 -18.62 -1.52
C LEU A 117 4.92 -20.13 -1.35
N GLU A 118 4.50 -20.73 -0.23
CA GLU A 118 4.72 -22.16 0.05
C GLU A 118 4.02 -23.07 -0.97
N ASP A 119 2.83 -22.66 -1.42
CA ASP A 119 2.01 -23.39 -2.40
C ASP A 119 2.48 -23.23 -3.85
N ILE A 120 3.59 -22.52 -4.09
CA ILE A 120 4.08 -22.20 -5.43
C ILE A 120 5.23 -23.11 -5.83
N THR A 121 4.99 -23.90 -6.87
CA THR A 121 6.01 -24.68 -7.57
C THR A 121 6.40 -23.98 -8.89
N PRO A 122 7.63 -23.44 -9.00
CA PRO A 122 8.09 -22.82 -10.23
C PRO A 122 8.42 -23.86 -11.31
N ASP A 123 8.17 -23.52 -12.57
CA ASP A 123 8.50 -24.33 -13.76
C ASP A 123 9.85 -23.95 -14.40
N PHE A 124 10.60 -23.03 -13.76
CA PHE A 124 11.93 -22.59 -14.21
C PHE A 124 12.87 -22.28 -13.03
N ILE A 125 14.18 -22.34 -13.28
CA ILE A 125 15.22 -22.11 -12.27
C ILE A 125 15.64 -20.63 -12.27
N HIS A 126 15.20 -19.89 -11.25
CA HIS A 126 15.64 -18.52 -10.98
C HIS A 126 15.33 -18.17 -9.51
N TRP A 127 16.12 -17.31 -8.87
CA TRP A 127 15.93 -16.94 -7.46
C TRP A 127 14.60 -16.21 -7.18
N ALA A 128 14.01 -15.58 -8.21
CA ALA A 128 12.69 -14.94 -8.16
C ALA A 128 11.56 -15.82 -8.72
N ALA A 129 11.81 -17.08 -9.08
CA ALA A 129 10.85 -17.87 -9.85
C ALA A 129 9.54 -18.10 -9.09
N LYS A 130 9.60 -18.35 -7.78
CA LYS A 130 8.39 -18.47 -6.95
C LYS A 130 7.58 -17.17 -6.94
N ASP A 131 8.24 -16.03 -6.78
CA ASP A 131 7.60 -14.72 -6.75
C ASP A 131 6.94 -14.39 -8.09
N VAL A 132 7.62 -14.68 -9.20
CA VAL A 132 7.08 -14.54 -10.57
C VAL A 132 5.83 -15.41 -10.75
N LYS A 133 5.89 -16.70 -10.36
CA LYS A 133 4.73 -17.59 -10.47
C LYS A 133 3.57 -17.21 -9.58
N LYS A 134 3.85 -16.66 -8.39
CA LYS A 134 2.79 -16.10 -7.55
C LYS A 134 2.14 -14.89 -8.22
N ALA A 135 2.93 -13.99 -8.82
CA ALA A 135 2.43 -12.84 -9.56
C ALA A 135 1.55 -13.26 -10.75
N GLU A 136 1.95 -14.29 -11.51
CA GLU A 136 1.16 -14.88 -12.60
C GLU A 136 -0.15 -15.48 -12.07
N LYS A 137 -0.09 -16.33 -11.03
CA LYS A 137 -1.26 -16.95 -10.39
C LYS A 137 -2.28 -15.92 -9.86
N LYS A 138 -1.80 -14.74 -9.45
CA LYS A 138 -2.63 -13.65 -8.95
C LYS A 138 -3.08 -12.66 -10.02
N GLY A 139 -2.67 -12.82 -11.28
CA GLY A 139 -3.02 -11.90 -12.37
C GLY A 139 -2.31 -10.53 -12.30
N ILE A 140 -1.35 -10.37 -11.39
CA ILE A 140 -0.51 -9.17 -11.29
C ILE A 140 0.48 -9.13 -12.45
N LEU A 141 0.95 -10.31 -12.87
CA LEU A 141 1.76 -10.50 -14.07
C LEU A 141 1.00 -11.34 -15.08
N ALA A 142 1.00 -10.97 -16.36
CA ALA A 142 0.47 -11.86 -17.39
C ALA A 142 1.46 -13.01 -17.63
N GLN A 143 0.95 -14.19 -17.94
CA GLN A 143 1.79 -15.37 -18.16
C GLN A 143 2.81 -15.10 -19.28
N GLY A 144 4.09 -15.30 -18.99
CA GLY A 144 5.18 -15.11 -19.96
C GLY A 144 5.52 -13.65 -20.29
N GLU A 145 4.93 -12.67 -19.61
CA GLU A 145 5.23 -11.24 -19.81
C GLU A 145 6.68 -10.91 -19.44
N TYR A 146 7.20 -11.53 -18.37
CA TYR A 146 8.63 -11.55 -18.07
C TYR A 146 9.15 -12.97 -18.19
N THR A 147 10.31 -13.10 -18.83
CA THR A 147 10.96 -14.38 -19.11
C THR A 147 12.35 -14.39 -18.52
N LEU A 148 12.97 -15.57 -18.41
CA LEU A 148 14.34 -15.69 -17.92
C LEU A 148 15.33 -14.78 -18.68
N ALA A 149 15.08 -14.51 -19.96
CA ALA A 149 15.91 -13.66 -20.79
C ALA A 149 15.90 -12.17 -20.38
N ASN A 150 14.85 -11.70 -19.69
CA ASN A 150 14.69 -10.28 -19.39
C ASN A 150 14.54 -9.97 -17.89
N LEU A 151 14.43 -10.99 -17.02
CA LEU A 151 14.25 -10.81 -15.57
C LEU A 151 15.39 -10.03 -14.90
N SER A 152 16.59 -10.08 -15.46
CA SER A 152 17.76 -9.33 -14.98
C SER A 152 17.84 -7.89 -15.49
N ASP A 153 16.96 -7.48 -16.41
CA ASP A 153 16.98 -6.12 -16.94
C ASP A 153 16.48 -5.11 -15.89
N PRO A 154 16.99 -3.86 -15.92
CA PRO A 154 16.43 -2.76 -15.17
C PRO A 154 14.94 -2.54 -15.46
N ILE A 155 14.11 -2.47 -14.42
CA ILE A 155 12.69 -2.19 -14.55
C ILE A 155 12.43 -0.66 -14.61
N THR A 156 11.52 -0.27 -15.48
CA THR A 156 11.08 1.13 -15.63
C THR A 156 9.97 1.49 -14.64
N ARG A 157 9.79 2.79 -14.38
CA ARG A 157 8.66 3.29 -13.58
C ARG A 157 7.30 2.95 -14.19
N GLY A 158 7.18 2.95 -15.52
CA GLY A 158 5.96 2.53 -16.22
C GLY A 158 5.65 1.04 -16.04
N GLU A 159 6.66 0.17 -16.07
CA GLU A 159 6.50 -1.26 -15.78
C GLU A 159 6.09 -1.50 -14.31
N MET A 160 6.71 -0.78 -13.36
CA MET A 160 6.28 -0.83 -11.95
C MET A 160 4.83 -0.39 -11.79
N ALA A 161 4.45 0.74 -12.41
CA ALA A 161 3.08 1.26 -12.37
C ALA A 161 2.07 0.23 -12.87
N LYS A 162 2.38 -0.46 -13.97
CA LYS A 162 1.51 -1.52 -14.51
C LYS A 162 1.29 -2.66 -13.51
N LEU A 163 2.36 -3.17 -12.88
CA LEU A 163 2.24 -4.25 -11.89
C LEU A 163 1.45 -3.79 -10.67
N ILE A 164 1.75 -2.59 -10.16
CA ILE A 164 1.05 -2.03 -9.00
C ILE A 164 -0.43 -1.83 -9.32
N VAL A 165 -0.79 -1.28 -10.49
CA VAL A 165 -2.20 -1.03 -10.83
C VAL A 165 -3.00 -2.31 -11.00
N ARG A 166 -2.40 -3.38 -11.52
CA ARG A 166 -3.09 -4.68 -11.57
C ARG A 166 -3.44 -5.19 -10.18
N ALA A 167 -2.52 -5.06 -9.23
CA ALA A 167 -2.79 -5.39 -7.83
C ALA A 167 -3.80 -4.41 -7.19
N TYR A 168 -3.65 -3.11 -7.43
CA TYR A 168 -4.54 -2.05 -6.94
C TYR A 168 -5.99 -2.27 -7.39
N ASN A 169 -6.24 -2.49 -8.68
CA ASN A 169 -7.58 -2.70 -9.19
C ASN A 169 -8.27 -3.95 -8.63
N GLN A 170 -7.50 -4.93 -8.15
CA GLN A 170 -8.03 -6.19 -7.64
C GLN A 170 -8.21 -6.19 -6.12
N PHE A 171 -7.30 -5.54 -5.38
CA PHE A 171 -7.21 -5.67 -3.92
C PHE A 171 -7.46 -4.35 -3.17
N GLU A 172 -7.41 -3.21 -3.85
CA GLU A 172 -7.80 -1.94 -3.22
C GLU A 172 -9.31 -1.94 -2.97
N ILE A 173 -9.70 -1.55 -1.76
CA ILE A 173 -11.09 -1.17 -1.50
C ILE A 173 -11.35 0.19 -2.15
N ASN A 174 -12.26 0.21 -3.13
CA ASN A 174 -12.65 1.39 -3.91
C ASN A 174 -11.50 2.01 -4.73
N PRO A 175 -10.96 1.29 -5.73
CA PRO A 175 -9.92 1.85 -6.59
C PRO A 175 -10.45 3.05 -7.40
N LEU A 176 -9.57 4.02 -7.67
CA LEU A 176 -9.86 5.11 -8.60
C LEU A 176 -10.18 4.56 -9.98
N SER A 177 -11.17 5.15 -10.65
CA SER A 177 -11.43 4.87 -12.06
C SER A 177 -10.49 5.67 -12.96
N LEU A 178 -10.25 5.16 -14.17
CA LEU A 178 -9.46 5.87 -15.16
C LEU A 178 -10.09 7.21 -15.54
N ASP A 179 -11.42 7.25 -15.69
CA ASP A 179 -12.16 8.48 -16.02
C ASP A 179 -11.98 9.56 -14.95
N LYS A 180 -12.02 9.17 -13.67
CA LYS A 180 -11.74 10.09 -12.56
C LYS A 180 -10.31 10.64 -12.65
N CYS A 181 -9.34 9.85 -13.09
CA CYS A 181 -7.95 10.29 -13.21
C CYS A 181 -7.64 11.03 -14.52
N LYS A 182 -8.53 11.03 -15.51
CA LYS A 182 -8.32 11.67 -16.83
C LYS A 182 -7.90 13.15 -16.77
N PRO A 183 -8.38 13.98 -15.83
CA PRO A 183 -7.93 15.37 -15.75
C PRO A 183 -6.43 15.51 -15.47
N LEU A 184 -5.78 14.49 -14.90
CA LEU A 184 -4.34 14.47 -14.63
C LEU A 184 -3.47 14.42 -15.90
N GLU A 185 -4.04 14.10 -17.06
CA GLU A 185 -3.32 14.18 -18.35
C GLU A 185 -2.72 15.57 -18.59
N SER A 186 -3.43 16.61 -18.13
CA SER A 186 -2.99 18.01 -18.21
C SER A 186 -2.00 18.43 -17.11
N VAL A 187 -1.92 17.65 -16.03
CA VAL A 187 -1.09 17.92 -14.85
C VAL A 187 0.30 17.28 -15.00
N ILE A 188 0.35 16.06 -15.53
CA ILE A 188 1.59 15.31 -15.74
C ILE A 188 2.31 15.88 -16.97
N LYS A 189 3.40 16.62 -16.77
CA LYS A 189 4.05 17.42 -17.84
C LYS A 189 4.53 16.60 -19.03
N ASP A 190 4.98 15.38 -18.81
CA ASP A 190 5.49 14.48 -19.84
C ASP A 190 4.46 13.42 -20.26
N TYR A 191 3.18 13.59 -19.93
CA TYR A 191 2.14 12.59 -20.22
C TYR A 191 2.12 12.17 -21.70
N ASN A 192 2.24 13.14 -22.60
CA ASN A 192 2.25 12.90 -24.05
C ASN A 192 3.49 12.13 -24.54
N GLN A 193 4.55 12.01 -23.73
CA GLN A 193 5.78 11.27 -24.03
C GLN A 193 5.76 9.86 -23.45
N ILE A 194 4.78 9.54 -22.59
CA ILE A 194 4.61 8.19 -22.03
C ILE A 194 4.12 7.27 -23.16
N ASP A 195 4.72 6.08 -23.29
CA ASP A 195 4.23 5.01 -24.18
C ASP A 195 2.77 4.70 -23.85
N ASP A 196 1.91 4.64 -24.87
CA ASP A 196 0.46 4.49 -24.73
C ASP A 196 0.06 3.32 -23.82
N LYS A 197 0.83 2.24 -23.81
CA LYS A 197 0.56 1.08 -22.95
C LYS A 197 0.75 1.36 -21.46
N TYR A 198 1.47 2.42 -21.08
CA TYR A 198 1.69 2.83 -19.69
C TYR A 198 0.85 4.02 -19.25
N LYS A 199 0.29 4.80 -20.17
CA LYS A 199 -0.58 5.96 -19.88
C LYS A 199 -1.69 5.69 -18.85
N PRO A 200 -2.55 4.64 -19.00
CA PRO A 200 -3.61 4.40 -18.03
C PRO A 200 -3.05 4.05 -16.64
N TYR A 201 -1.95 3.29 -16.60
CA TYR A 201 -1.31 2.92 -15.34
C TYR A 201 -0.67 4.12 -14.65
N ALA A 202 -0.04 5.01 -15.42
CA ALA A 202 0.55 6.25 -14.92
C ALA A 202 -0.50 7.15 -14.25
N LEU A 203 -1.67 7.33 -14.88
CA LEU A 203 -2.77 8.12 -14.30
C LEU A 203 -3.25 7.55 -12.97
N LEU A 204 -3.40 6.22 -12.88
CA LEU A 204 -3.93 5.58 -11.67
C LEU A 204 -2.93 5.61 -10.51
N VAL A 205 -1.65 5.30 -10.72
CA VAL A 205 -0.65 5.39 -9.63
C VAL A 205 -0.36 6.84 -9.22
N TYR A 206 -0.46 7.79 -10.16
CA TYR A 206 -0.30 9.20 -9.86
C TYR A 206 -1.50 9.71 -9.07
N GLY A 207 -2.73 9.50 -9.57
CA GLY A 207 -3.95 9.93 -8.89
C GLY A 207 -4.17 9.28 -7.52
N SER A 208 -3.75 8.03 -7.34
CA SER A 208 -3.79 7.36 -6.03
C SER A 208 -2.66 7.80 -5.09
N GLY A 209 -1.69 8.59 -5.53
CA GLY A 209 -0.57 9.03 -4.71
C GLY A 209 0.49 7.96 -4.44
N ILE A 210 0.41 6.78 -5.08
CA ILE A 210 1.41 5.72 -4.93
C ILE A 210 2.74 6.13 -5.58
N ILE A 211 2.68 6.76 -6.76
CA ILE A 211 3.85 7.31 -7.46
C ILE A 211 3.61 8.79 -7.79
N SER A 212 4.21 9.70 -7.02
CA SER A 212 3.98 11.14 -7.06
C SER A 212 4.76 11.93 -8.13
N GLY A 213 5.32 11.26 -9.15
CA GLY A 213 6.21 11.90 -10.13
C GLY A 213 7.51 12.47 -9.51
N TYR A 214 8.26 13.24 -10.30
CA TYR A 214 9.41 14.03 -9.87
C TYR A 214 8.99 15.47 -9.54
N THR A 215 9.86 16.19 -8.81
CA THR A 215 9.63 17.59 -8.41
C THR A 215 9.53 18.55 -9.59
N ASP A 216 10.03 18.17 -10.76
CA ASP A 216 9.89 18.93 -12.00
C ASP A 216 8.50 18.79 -12.66
N GLY A 217 7.63 17.93 -12.12
CA GLY A 217 6.27 17.68 -12.60
C GLY A 217 6.15 16.55 -13.62
N ARG A 218 7.24 15.85 -13.94
CA ARG A 218 7.20 14.67 -14.82
C ARG A 218 6.83 13.40 -14.06
N PHE A 219 6.15 12.47 -14.72
CA PHE A 219 5.99 11.11 -14.25
C PHE A 219 7.22 10.24 -14.58
N ALA A 220 7.84 10.49 -15.73
CA ALA A 220 9.03 9.84 -16.25
C ALA A 220 8.90 8.31 -16.36
N ALA A 221 7.96 7.84 -17.17
CA ALA A 221 7.63 6.40 -17.26
C ALA A 221 8.82 5.53 -17.69
N SER A 222 9.72 6.03 -18.54
CA SER A 222 10.87 5.29 -19.07
C SER A 222 12.08 5.25 -18.13
N ASP A 223 12.11 6.11 -17.11
CA ASP A 223 13.22 6.17 -16.17
C ASP A 223 13.27 4.89 -15.33
N LYS A 224 14.49 4.46 -14.98
CA LYS A 224 14.73 3.33 -14.09
C LYS A 224 14.61 3.81 -12.66
N ALA A 225 13.93 3.02 -11.83
CA ALA A 225 13.83 3.33 -10.40
C ALA A 225 14.94 2.65 -9.61
N ASN A 226 15.45 3.37 -8.61
CA ASN A 226 16.39 2.81 -7.65
C ASN A 226 15.66 2.06 -6.52
N ARG A 227 16.42 1.35 -5.69
CA ARG A 227 15.90 0.52 -4.59
C ARG A 227 15.11 1.32 -3.57
N ALA A 228 15.53 2.54 -3.24
CA ALA A 228 14.80 3.45 -2.36
C ALA A 228 13.43 3.84 -2.94
N GLN A 229 13.37 4.23 -4.21
CA GLN A 229 12.13 4.59 -4.91
C GLN A 229 11.17 3.42 -5.02
N ALA A 230 11.66 2.24 -5.44
CA ALA A 230 10.87 1.02 -5.48
C ALA A 230 10.27 0.69 -4.10
N SER A 231 11.07 0.84 -3.04
CA SER A 231 10.62 0.61 -1.67
C SER A 231 9.48 1.55 -1.29
N ALA A 232 9.61 2.84 -1.62
CA ALA A 232 8.58 3.83 -1.35
C ALA A 232 7.26 3.51 -2.09
N PHE A 233 7.33 3.08 -3.36
CA PHE A 233 6.11 2.74 -4.11
C PHE A 233 5.37 1.56 -3.50
N ILE A 234 6.11 0.53 -3.05
CA ILE A 234 5.51 -0.65 -2.42
C ILE A 234 4.87 -0.27 -1.08
N ILE A 235 5.55 0.51 -0.23
CA ILE A 235 4.97 0.93 1.04
C ILE A 235 3.73 1.80 0.85
N ARG A 236 3.73 2.73 -0.11
CA ARG A 236 2.54 3.54 -0.44
C ARG A 236 1.39 2.74 -1.03
N TYR A 237 1.70 1.63 -1.70
CA TYR A 237 0.66 0.69 -2.11
C TYR A 237 0.03 0.00 -0.90
N LEU A 238 0.85 -0.52 0.02
CA LEU A 238 0.41 -1.28 1.19
C LEU A 238 -0.24 -0.43 2.29
N ASP A 239 0.18 0.82 2.44
CA ASP A 239 -0.31 1.73 3.48
C ASP A 239 -0.78 3.04 2.85
N LYS A 240 -2.09 3.27 2.89
CA LYS A 240 -2.72 4.46 2.32
C LYS A 240 -2.25 5.75 2.98
N SER A 241 -1.86 5.70 4.26
CA SER A 241 -1.39 6.88 5.01
C SER A 241 -0.04 7.41 4.50
N GLU A 242 0.73 6.57 3.80
CA GLU A 242 2.04 6.91 3.22
C GLU A 242 1.92 7.53 1.82
N ARG A 243 0.73 7.47 1.20
CA ARG A 243 0.48 7.96 -0.16
C ARG A 243 0.67 9.47 -0.23
N ALA A 244 1.21 9.93 -1.35
CA ALA A 244 1.30 11.36 -1.60
C ALA A 244 -0.09 11.97 -1.77
N LYS A 245 -0.30 13.17 -1.24
CA LYS A 245 -1.54 13.92 -1.46
C LYS A 245 -1.56 14.42 -2.91
N VAL A 246 -2.53 13.96 -3.68
CA VAL A 246 -2.71 14.37 -5.09
C VAL A 246 -4.10 14.95 -5.26
N VAL A 247 -4.14 16.16 -5.82
CA VAL A 247 -5.39 16.83 -6.18
C VAL A 247 -5.67 16.49 -7.63
N ILE A 248 -6.76 15.76 -7.86
CA ILE A 248 -7.28 15.50 -9.20
C ILE A 248 -8.13 16.73 -9.58
N PRO A 249 -7.80 17.45 -10.66
CA PRO A 249 -8.64 18.55 -11.10
C PRO A 249 -10.07 18.07 -11.37
N SER A 250 -11.06 18.74 -10.76
CA SER A 250 -12.47 18.50 -11.10
C SER A 250 -12.77 19.14 -12.45
N THR A 251 -13.42 18.41 -13.34
CA THR A 251 -13.97 18.94 -14.59
C THR A 251 -15.42 19.41 -14.45
N GLU A 252 -16.05 19.19 -13.30
CA GLU A 252 -17.39 19.70 -13.01
C GLU A 252 -17.29 21.19 -12.64
N GLU A 253 -18.04 22.05 -13.32
CA GLU A 253 -18.27 23.43 -12.88
C GLU A 253 -18.94 23.38 -11.50
N THR A 254 -18.16 23.56 -10.44
CA THR A 254 -18.70 23.66 -9.10
C THR A 254 -19.42 25.00 -8.97
N ARG A 255 -20.74 24.93 -8.79
CA ARG A 255 -21.54 26.09 -8.38
C ARG A 255 -20.94 26.72 -7.12
N SER A 256 -21.21 28.00 -6.90
CA SER A 256 -20.84 28.64 -5.63
C SER A 256 -21.58 27.96 -4.45
N PRO A 257 -20.94 27.90 -3.27
CA PRO A 257 -21.61 27.41 -2.06
C PRO A 257 -22.91 28.14 -1.77
N MET A 258 -23.90 27.42 -1.24
CA MET A 258 -25.22 27.95 -0.90
C MET A 258 -25.80 27.31 0.35
N VAL A 259 -26.94 27.83 0.79
CA VAL A 259 -27.72 27.23 1.87
C VAL A 259 -28.57 26.09 1.30
N LEU A 260 -28.42 24.90 1.86
CA LEU A 260 -29.19 23.70 1.54
C LEU A 260 -30.10 23.38 2.72
N ARG A 261 -31.41 23.31 2.51
CA ARG A 261 -32.36 22.97 3.58
C ARG A 261 -32.81 21.52 3.47
N TYR A 262 -32.94 20.84 4.61
CA TYR A 262 -33.43 19.46 4.67
C TYR A 262 -34.82 19.27 4.02
N ASP A 263 -35.65 20.31 4.04
CA ASP A 263 -37.02 20.33 3.51
C ASP A 263 -37.11 20.72 2.02
N ASP A 264 -36.01 21.17 1.41
CA ASP A 264 -35.94 21.41 -0.02
C ASP A 264 -35.62 20.11 -0.76
N THR A 265 -36.66 19.50 -1.34
CA THR A 265 -36.56 18.27 -2.13
C THR A 265 -35.80 18.43 -3.44
N LYS A 266 -35.67 19.66 -3.97
CA LYS A 266 -35.04 19.95 -5.27
C LYS A 266 -33.62 20.50 -5.11
N ARG A 267 -33.10 20.55 -3.89
CA ARG A 267 -31.74 21.01 -3.62
C ARG A 267 -30.73 20.20 -4.45
N PRO A 268 -29.65 20.83 -4.92
CA PRO A 268 -28.56 20.12 -5.59
C PRO A 268 -27.84 19.17 -4.61
N MET A 269 -27.04 18.24 -5.14
CA MET A 269 -26.09 17.48 -4.33
C MET A 269 -25.14 18.45 -3.62
N ALA A 270 -24.80 18.11 -2.38
CA ALA A 270 -23.97 18.96 -1.54
C ALA A 270 -22.52 19.05 -2.05
N ILE A 271 -21.91 20.22 -1.87
CA ILE A 271 -20.48 20.47 -2.11
C ILE A 271 -19.84 21.07 -0.87
N GLU A 272 -18.51 21.04 -0.81
CA GLU A 272 -17.77 21.73 0.25
C GLU A 272 -18.08 23.23 0.28
N GLY A 273 -18.31 23.76 1.48
CA GLY A 273 -18.68 25.15 1.74
C GLY A 273 -20.18 25.42 1.79
N ASP A 274 -21.05 24.50 1.34
CA ASP A 274 -22.50 24.66 1.52
C ASP A 274 -22.88 24.71 3.01
N THR A 275 -23.93 25.47 3.34
CA THR A 275 -24.53 25.43 4.68
C THR A 275 -25.74 24.51 4.66
N PHE A 276 -25.65 23.34 5.28
CA PHE A 276 -26.78 22.44 5.44
C PHE A 276 -27.60 22.79 6.69
N VAL A 277 -28.89 23.05 6.51
CA VAL A 277 -29.85 23.34 7.58
C VAL A 277 -30.60 22.05 7.90
N LYS A 278 -30.35 21.50 9.10
CA LYS A 278 -30.94 20.26 9.61
C LYS A 278 -32.41 20.43 10.03
N PRO A 279 -33.15 19.33 10.27
CA PRO A 279 -34.54 19.37 10.74
C PRO A 279 -34.74 20.12 12.07
N ASP A 280 -33.74 20.11 12.95
CA ASP A 280 -33.74 20.81 14.23
C ASP A 280 -33.38 22.32 14.09
N GLY A 281 -33.11 22.80 12.87
CA GLY A 281 -32.68 24.15 12.58
C GLY A 281 -31.17 24.39 12.71
N THR A 282 -30.38 23.39 13.09
CA THR A 282 -28.93 23.51 13.18
C THR A 282 -28.33 23.72 11.79
N GLU A 283 -27.49 24.75 11.66
CA GLU A 283 -26.76 25.06 10.43
C GLU A 283 -25.33 24.52 10.49
N VAL A 284 -24.93 23.79 9.46
CA VAL A 284 -23.59 23.19 9.36
C VAL A 284 -22.95 23.57 8.04
N VAL A 285 -21.83 24.28 8.10
CA VAL A 285 -20.99 24.52 6.92
C VAL A 285 -20.21 23.24 6.60
N LEU A 286 -20.52 22.63 5.46
CA LEU A 286 -19.97 21.35 5.04
C LEU A 286 -18.49 21.48 4.68
N LYS A 287 -17.70 20.52 5.15
CA LYS A 287 -16.27 20.40 4.91
C LYS A 287 -15.93 18.97 4.52
N VAL A 288 -14.84 18.80 3.79
CA VAL A 288 -14.26 17.47 3.56
C VAL A 288 -13.53 17.02 4.83
N GLY A 289 -13.96 15.90 5.41
CA GLY A 289 -13.37 15.32 6.61
C GLY A 289 -12.08 14.54 6.34
N PRO A 290 -11.49 13.96 7.40
CA PRO A 290 -10.18 13.30 7.35
C PRO A 290 -10.05 12.16 6.32
N SER A 291 -11.15 11.48 5.99
CA SER A 291 -11.21 10.38 5.01
C SER A 291 -11.45 10.88 3.58
N GLY A 292 -11.50 12.19 3.35
CA GLY A 292 -11.83 12.76 2.04
C GLY A 292 -13.33 12.74 1.72
N VAL A 293 -14.18 12.53 2.73
CA VAL A 293 -15.64 12.45 2.62
C VAL A 293 -16.25 13.79 3.03
N LEU A 294 -17.16 14.34 2.22
CA LEU A 294 -17.87 15.57 2.54
C LEU A 294 -18.86 15.33 3.68
N GLY A 295 -18.82 16.14 4.74
CA GLY A 295 -19.74 15.98 5.86
C GLY A 295 -19.31 14.97 6.92
N GLU A 296 -18.16 14.30 6.74
CA GLU A 296 -17.63 13.37 7.74
C GLU A 296 -17.40 14.07 9.09
N GLU A 297 -17.86 13.43 10.17
CA GLU A 297 -17.83 13.94 11.56
C GLU A 297 -18.70 15.20 11.78
N GLN A 298 -19.62 15.52 10.87
CA GLN A 298 -20.51 16.68 10.97
C GLN A 298 -21.96 16.31 11.33
N GLY A 299 -22.28 15.03 11.47
CA GLY A 299 -23.62 14.55 11.86
C GLY A 299 -24.72 14.99 10.91
N CYS A 300 -24.42 15.03 9.60
CA CYS A 300 -25.36 15.48 8.57
C CYS A 300 -25.68 14.33 7.60
N ALA A 301 -26.96 14.16 7.28
CA ALA A 301 -27.44 13.27 6.22
C ALA A 301 -27.97 14.10 5.05
N THR A 302 -27.04 14.65 4.24
CA THR A 302 -27.32 15.65 3.20
C THR A 302 -28.25 15.15 2.08
N GLU A 303 -28.28 13.84 1.82
CA GLU A 303 -29.08 13.26 0.73
C GLU A 303 -30.52 12.92 1.13
N ILE A 304 -30.82 12.69 2.42
CA ILE A 304 -32.16 12.32 2.87
C ILE A 304 -33.18 13.40 2.52
N GLY A 305 -34.27 12.99 1.87
CA GLY A 305 -35.34 13.90 1.45
C GLY A 305 -35.04 14.69 0.17
N ARG A 306 -33.86 14.56 -0.44
CA ARG A 306 -33.59 15.06 -1.79
C ARG A 306 -34.25 14.14 -2.82
N ALA A 307 -34.79 14.71 -3.90
CA ALA A 307 -35.43 13.94 -4.96
C ALA A 307 -34.39 13.35 -5.94
N HIS A 308 -34.60 12.10 -6.33
CA HIS A 308 -34.04 11.50 -7.53
C HIS A 308 -34.61 12.18 -8.80
N PRO A 309 -33.98 12.00 -9.98
CA PRO A 309 -34.51 12.51 -11.25
C PRO A 309 -35.95 12.06 -11.57
N ASN A 310 -36.39 10.92 -11.03
CA ASN A 310 -37.75 10.41 -11.18
C ASN A 310 -38.75 10.97 -10.15
N GLY A 311 -38.31 11.89 -9.28
CA GLY A 311 -39.14 12.53 -8.26
C GLY A 311 -39.29 11.75 -6.94
N LYS A 312 -38.79 10.51 -6.84
CA LYS A 312 -38.77 9.77 -5.57
C LYS A 312 -37.80 10.46 -4.59
N LEU A 313 -38.22 10.68 -3.35
CA LEU A 313 -37.34 11.20 -2.31
C LEU A 313 -36.41 10.07 -1.82
N ILE A 314 -35.15 10.42 -1.57
CA ILE A 314 -34.15 9.50 -1.04
C ILE A 314 -34.45 9.22 0.43
N GLU A 315 -34.60 7.95 0.75
CA GLU A 315 -34.75 7.42 2.11
C GLU A 315 -33.48 6.63 2.53
N ASP A 316 -33.38 6.30 3.82
CA ASP A 316 -32.30 5.45 4.32
C ASP A 316 -32.32 4.07 3.64
N GLY A 317 -31.17 3.62 3.15
CA GLY A 317 -31.01 2.39 2.38
C GLY A 317 -31.31 2.48 0.88
N ASP A 318 -31.83 3.62 0.39
CA ASP A 318 -32.13 3.76 -1.04
C ASP A 318 -30.88 3.78 -1.92
N LEU A 319 -30.96 3.09 -3.07
CA LEU A 319 -29.88 3.02 -4.04
C LEU A 319 -29.77 4.31 -4.85
N CYS A 320 -28.56 4.83 -4.97
CA CYS A 320 -28.29 6.00 -5.78
C CYS A 320 -28.39 5.72 -7.28
N SER A 321 -28.94 6.68 -8.01
CA SER A 321 -28.99 6.69 -9.48
C SER A 321 -28.02 7.67 -10.13
N HIS A 322 -27.26 8.42 -9.33
CA HIS A 322 -26.24 9.36 -9.83
C HIS A 322 -24.94 8.60 -10.14
N GLU A 323 -24.30 8.89 -11.28
CA GLU A 323 -23.13 8.14 -11.78
C GLU A 323 -22.04 7.92 -10.72
N ARG A 324 -21.66 9.00 -10.01
CA ARG A 324 -20.67 8.97 -8.92
C ARG A 324 -20.94 7.89 -7.85
N PHE A 325 -22.21 7.62 -7.54
CA PHE A 325 -22.61 6.70 -6.48
C PHE A 325 -23.52 5.58 -6.98
N LEU A 326 -23.56 5.34 -8.28
CA LEU A 326 -24.56 4.48 -8.92
C LEU A 326 -24.62 3.11 -8.25
N GLY A 327 -25.82 2.73 -7.81
CA GLY A 327 -26.10 1.44 -7.17
C GLY A 327 -25.61 1.32 -5.73
N GLN A 328 -25.13 2.39 -5.10
CA GLN A 328 -24.76 2.40 -3.69
C GLN A 328 -25.94 2.84 -2.82
N PRO A 329 -26.23 2.15 -1.71
CA PRO A 329 -27.20 2.65 -0.74
C PRO A 329 -26.64 3.90 -0.03
N TYR A 330 -27.51 4.87 0.23
CA TYR A 330 -27.25 5.95 1.17
C TYR A 330 -27.70 5.51 2.56
N LEU A 331 -26.78 5.49 3.53
CA LEU A 331 -27.03 4.95 4.86
C LEU A 331 -26.84 6.03 5.91
N VAL A 332 -27.75 6.09 6.88
CA VAL A 332 -27.73 7.05 7.99
C VAL A 332 -27.47 6.31 9.30
N ASP A 333 -26.49 6.78 10.07
CA ASP A 333 -26.31 6.32 11.44
C ASP A 333 -27.30 7.02 12.37
N GLU A 334 -28.21 6.25 12.97
CA GLU A 334 -29.25 6.77 13.87
C GLU A 334 -28.67 7.50 15.09
N LYS A 335 -27.46 7.13 15.54
CA LYS A 335 -26.85 7.70 16.75
C LYS A 335 -26.27 9.09 16.52
N THR A 336 -25.61 9.29 15.39
CA THR A 336 -24.92 10.55 15.07
C THR A 336 -25.72 11.45 14.12
N GLY A 337 -26.72 10.92 13.43
CA GLY A 337 -27.44 11.60 12.34
C GLY A 337 -26.57 11.79 11.09
N GLU A 338 -25.40 11.16 11.04
CA GLU A 338 -24.48 11.23 9.91
C GLU A 338 -24.93 10.27 8.81
N GLY A 339 -24.91 10.74 7.56
CA GLY A 339 -25.35 9.95 6.41
C GLY A 339 -24.37 10.03 5.25
N HIS A 340 -24.02 8.88 4.70
CA HIS A 340 -23.07 8.75 3.59
C HIS A 340 -23.44 7.58 2.68
N TYR A 341 -22.92 7.56 1.46
CA TYR A 341 -23.01 6.36 0.62
C TYR A 341 -22.09 5.25 1.17
N ILE A 342 -22.42 3.98 0.95
CA ILE A 342 -21.67 2.85 1.54
C ILE A 342 -20.15 2.90 1.30
N ARG A 343 -19.69 3.39 0.15
CA ARG A 343 -18.24 3.50 -0.11
C ARG A 343 -17.57 4.58 0.71
N GLU A 344 -18.27 5.65 1.02
CA GLU A 344 -17.80 6.72 1.90
C GLU A 344 -17.75 6.19 3.34
N TRP A 345 -18.76 5.44 3.78
CA TRP A 345 -18.71 4.71 5.05
C TRP A 345 -17.52 3.76 5.15
N HIS A 346 -17.20 3.03 4.08
CA HIS A 346 -16.01 2.18 4.06
C HIS A 346 -14.72 2.98 4.20
N ALA A 347 -14.60 4.16 3.57
CA ALA A 347 -13.43 5.02 3.71
C ALA A 347 -13.25 5.52 5.15
N ILE A 348 -14.35 5.94 5.79
CA ILE A 348 -14.38 6.32 7.21
C ILE A 348 -13.98 5.15 8.10
N ALA A 349 -14.53 3.96 7.85
CA ALA A 349 -14.23 2.75 8.61
C ALA A 349 -12.76 2.32 8.49
N GLU A 350 -12.17 2.39 7.30
CA GLU A 350 -10.75 2.10 7.09
C GLU A 350 -9.86 3.08 7.86
N ARG A 351 -10.11 4.38 7.74
CA ARG A 351 -9.35 5.41 8.46
C ARG A 351 -9.43 5.17 9.97
N LEU A 352 -10.64 5.04 10.51
CA LEU A 352 -10.82 4.87 11.95
C LEU A 352 -10.12 3.62 12.47
N ARG A 353 -10.12 2.50 11.72
CA ARG A 353 -9.40 1.29 12.16
C ARG A 353 -7.90 1.53 12.20
N HIS A 354 -7.36 2.25 11.22
CA HIS A 354 -5.96 2.65 11.19
C HIS A 354 -5.61 3.55 12.37
N ASP A 355 -6.40 4.59 12.61
CA ASP A 355 -6.18 5.53 13.72
C ASP A 355 -6.29 4.81 15.08
N ALA A 356 -7.30 3.95 15.26
CA ALA A 356 -7.48 3.17 16.49
C ALA A 356 -6.31 2.23 16.76
N LEU A 357 -5.82 1.51 15.74
CA LEU A 357 -4.65 0.64 15.88
C LEU A 357 -3.39 1.45 16.19
N LYS A 358 -3.21 2.61 15.54
CA LYS A 358 -2.06 3.48 15.75
C LYS A 358 -2.03 4.12 17.14
N GLU A 359 -3.18 4.56 17.63
CA GLU A 359 -3.28 5.31 18.89
C GLU A 359 -3.43 4.41 20.12
N ILE A 360 -4.13 3.28 19.97
CA ILE A 360 -4.51 2.41 21.09
C ILE A 360 -3.98 0.97 20.93
N GLY A 361 -3.64 0.54 19.72
CA GLY A 361 -3.11 -0.82 19.48
C GLY A 361 -4.17 -1.89 19.66
N HIS A 362 -3.84 -2.90 20.47
CA HIS A 362 -4.67 -4.05 20.83
C HIS A 362 -5.14 -3.95 22.30
N PRO A 363 -6.16 -3.13 22.61
CA PRO A 363 -6.60 -2.89 23.97
C PRO A 363 -7.40 -4.06 24.56
N LYS A 364 -7.95 -3.85 25.77
CA LYS A 364 -8.94 -4.77 26.34
C LYS A 364 -10.21 -4.84 25.48
N GLU A 365 -10.81 -6.03 25.43
CA GLU A 365 -12.13 -6.26 24.83
C GLU A 365 -13.17 -5.25 25.36
N GLY A 366 -14.01 -4.76 24.46
CA GLY A 366 -15.03 -3.75 24.77
C GLY A 366 -14.56 -2.30 24.69
N THR A 367 -13.29 -2.04 24.39
CA THR A 367 -12.80 -0.67 24.17
C THR A 367 -13.38 -0.09 22.88
N THR A 368 -13.88 1.13 22.91
CA THR A 368 -14.44 1.82 21.72
C THR A 368 -13.46 2.83 21.15
N TYR A 369 -13.54 3.08 19.84
CA TYR A 369 -12.82 4.17 19.17
C TYR A 369 -13.77 4.92 18.23
N GLY A 370 -13.95 6.22 18.50
CA GLY A 370 -15.03 6.98 17.86
C GLY A 370 -16.41 6.36 18.08
N PRO A 371 -17.42 6.74 17.28
CA PRO A 371 -18.79 6.23 17.42
C PRO A 371 -18.99 4.83 16.83
N TRP A 372 -18.09 4.36 15.94
CA TRP A 372 -18.33 3.19 15.09
C TRP A 372 -17.31 2.06 15.22
N LEU A 373 -16.32 2.12 16.11
CA LEU A 373 -15.42 0.99 16.35
C LEU A 373 -15.52 0.43 17.77
N LEU A 374 -15.48 -0.90 17.83
CA LEU A 374 -15.43 -1.69 19.05
C LEU A 374 -14.29 -2.71 18.92
N TYR A 375 -13.38 -2.72 19.89
CA TYR A 375 -12.35 -3.74 19.97
C TYR A 375 -12.96 -5.02 20.54
N MET A 376 -13.09 -6.03 19.69
CA MET A 376 -13.58 -7.34 20.10
C MET A 376 -12.99 -8.47 19.26
N TYR A 377 -12.88 -9.67 19.84
CA TYR A 377 -12.26 -10.83 19.20
C TYR A 377 -10.82 -10.57 18.72
N GLY A 378 -10.07 -9.75 19.47
CA GLY A 378 -8.68 -9.40 19.13
C GLY A 378 -8.51 -8.44 17.95
N GLN A 379 -9.56 -7.73 17.52
CA GLN A 379 -9.48 -6.79 16.40
C GLN A 379 -10.48 -5.62 16.54
N TRP A 380 -10.25 -4.54 15.78
CA TRP A 380 -11.17 -3.41 15.68
C TRP A 380 -12.33 -3.72 14.71
N CYS A 381 -13.51 -3.97 15.28
CA CYS A 381 -14.74 -4.28 14.54
C CYS A 381 -15.56 -3.02 14.25
N TRP A 382 -16.14 -2.96 13.05
CA TRP A 382 -17.03 -1.87 12.64
C TRP A 382 -18.45 -2.11 13.15
N MET A 383 -19.02 -1.07 13.77
CA MET A 383 -20.35 -1.04 14.39
C MET A 383 -21.24 0.06 13.80
N GLY A 384 -20.78 0.74 12.74
CA GLY A 384 -21.55 1.76 12.03
C GLY A 384 -22.44 1.16 10.93
N PRO A 385 -23.00 2.00 10.04
CA PRO A 385 -23.87 1.55 8.96
C PRO A 385 -23.21 0.53 8.02
N VAL A 386 -24.01 -0.43 7.50
CA VAL A 386 -23.59 -1.58 6.67
C VAL A 386 -24.48 -1.81 5.47
#